data_AF-A0A7K2J272-F1
#
_entry.id   AF-A0A7K2J272-F1
#
_cell.length_a   1.000
_cell.length_b   1.000
_cell.length_c   1.000
_cell.angle_alpha   90.00
_cell.angle_beta   90.00
_cell.angle_gamma   90.00
#
_symmetry.space_group_name_H-M   'P 1'
#
loop_
_entity.id
_entity.type
_entity.pdbx_description
1 polymer ?
#
loop_
_entity_poly.entity_id
_entity_poly.type
_entity_poly.pdbx_seq_one_letter_code
_entity_poly.pdbx_strand_id
1 'polypeptide(L)'
;MIATRPGAATPPRFYPSTTLTSDGDLDLIAIEYAMNGEPVTLTRGERIEAARQLDARGIQAAEIGRRLGVTRDTVATWRKNSWTLPPATDPEPIDIGGATHGRSGYSKGCRCRTCKNGASAAQRAFKAKKRAAA
;
A
#
# COMPACT_ATOMS: atom_id res chain seq x y z
N MET A 1 -9.16 -27.16 13.78
CA MET A 1 -7.98 -27.99 14.13
C MET A 1 -7.25 -28.30 12.85
N ILE A 2 -6.08 -27.71 12.61
CA ILE A 2 -5.25 -27.99 11.43
C ILE A 2 -4.46 -29.26 11.76
N ALA A 3 -4.80 -30.37 11.10
CA ALA A 3 -4.12 -31.64 11.27
C ALA A 3 -2.77 -31.60 10.55
N THR A 4 -1.68 -31.47 11.30
CA THR A 4 -0.32 -31.60 10.76
C THR A 4 -0.10 -33.05 10.34
N ARG A 5 0.03 -33.30 9.03
CA ARG A 5 0.39 -34.63 8.50
C ARG A 5 1.82 -34.99 8.96
N PRO A 6 2.03 -36.09 9.68
CA PRO A 6 3.38 -36.57 10.01
C PRO A 6 4.15 -36.83 8.70
N GLY A 7 5.30 -36.17 8.53
CA GLY A 7 6.14 -36.29 7.33
C GLY A 7 6.00 -35.15 6.30
N ALA A 8 5.16 -34.14 6.54
CA ALA A 8 5.22 -32.91 5.77
C ALA A 8 6.53 -32.17 6.14
N ALA A 9 7.50 -32.15 5.22
CA ALA A 9 8.69 -31.35 5.38
C ALA A 9 8.28 -29.90 5.68
N THR A 10 8.81 -29.32 6.75
CA THR A 10 8.61 -27.91 7.08
C THR A 10 8.99 -27.11 5.84
N PRO A 11 8.09 -26.24 5.32
CA PRO A 11 8.42 -25.40 4.18
C PRO A 11 9.71 -24.64 4.49
N PRO A 12 10.63 -24.48 3.52
CA PRO A 12 11.83 -23.68 3.74
C PRO A 12 11.42 -22.27 4.17
N ARG A 13 11.86 -21.89 5.36
CA ARG A 13 11.57 -20.59 5.97
C ARG A 13 12.49 -19.54 5.36
N PHE A 14 11.93 -18.39 5.00
CA PHE A 14 12.70 -17.28 4.48
C PHE A 14 13.19 -16.42 5.64
N TYR A 15 14.51 -16.27 5.74
CA TYR A 15 15.17 -15.44 6.74
C TYR A 15 15.72 -14.18 6.09
N PRO A 16 15.29 -12.97 6.53
CA PRO A 16 15.83 -11.72 6.02
C PRO A 16 17.24 -11.45 6.54
N SER A 17 17.50 -11.82 7.79
CA SER A 17 18.82 -11.89 8.41
C SER A 17 18.80 -13.03 9.42
N THR A 18 19.94 -13.68 9.63
CA THR A 18 20.10 -14.71 10.67
C THR A 18 20.87 -14.19 11.88
N THR A 19 21.34 -12.93 11.83
CA THR A 19 22.23 -12.34 12.84
C THR A 19 21.68 -11.05 13.43
N LEU A 20 20.76 -10.37 12.74
CA LEU A 20 20.19 -9.10 13.16
C LEU A 20 18.69 -9.23 13.35
N THR A 21 18.18 -8.59 14.40
CA THR A 21 16.74 -8.48 14.68
C THR A 21 16.14 -7.18 14.13
N SER A 22 16.97 -6.17 13.85
CA SER A 22 16.57 -4.88 13.31
C SER A 22 17.68 -4.26 12.45
N ASP A 23 17.31 -3.43 11.49
CA ASP A 23 18.23 -2.61 10.68
C ASP A 23 17.63 -1.21 10.48
N GLY A 24 18.16 -0.21 11.18
CA GLY A 24 17.56 1.12 11.25
C GLY A 24 16.14 1.07 11.81
N ASP A 25 15.17 1.57 11.03
CA ASP A 25 13.74 1.57 11.36
C ASP A 25 13.01 0.27 10.96
N LEU A 26 13.73 -0.73 10.43
CA LEU A 26 13.14 -2.00 9.98
C LEU A 26 13.22 -3.06 11.07
N ASP A 27 12.07 -3.64 11.43
CA ASP A 27 11.99 -4.86 12.23
C ASP A 27 12.18 -6.10 11.33
N LEU A 28 13.34 -6.74 11.43
CA LEU A 28 13.69 -7.91 10.60
C LEU A 28 12.94 -9.16 11.05
N ILE A 29 12.52 -9.25 12.30
CA ILE A 29 11.70 -10.36 12.80
C ILE A 29 10.29 -10.24 12.20
N ALA A 30 9.72 -9.03 12.18
CA ALA A 30 8.42 -8.80 11.54
C ALA A 30 8.49 -9.11 10.03
N ILE A 31 9.56 -8.69 9.35
CA ILE A 31 9.79 -9.03 7.94
C ILE A 31 9.88 -10.54 7.75
N GLU A 32 10.57 -11.28 8.62
CA GLU A 32 10.63 -12.74 8.56
C GLU A 32 9.23 -13.37 8.61
N TYR A 33 8.43 -12.98 9.60
CA TYR A 33 7.07 -13.51 9.74
C TYR A 33 6.23 -13.24 8.49
N ALA A 34 6.26 -12.01 7.98
CA ALA A 34 5.52 -11.64 6.78
C ALA A 34 6.00 -12.39 5.53
N MET A 35 7.31 -12.56 5.36
CA MET A 35 7.89 -13.33 4.25
C MET A 35 7.43 -14.78 4.26
N ASN A 36 7.10 -15.34 5.43
CA ASN A 36 6.59 -16.70 5.59
C ASN A 36 5.06 -16.79 5.60
N GLY A 37 4.36 -15.68 5.35
CA GLY A 37 2.90 -15.62 5.28
C GLY A 37 2.22 -15.61 6.64
N GLU A 38 2.97 -15.34 7.71
CA GLU A 38 2.42 -15.19 9.05
C GLU A 38 1.83 -13.78 9.25
N PRO A 39 0.70 -13.66 9.97
CA PRO A 39 0.04 -12.38 10.15
C PRO A 39 0.86 -11.49 11.09
N VAL A 40 1.37 -10.38 10.57
CA VAL A 40 2.13 -9.38 11.34
C VAL A 40 1.84 -7.98 10.84
N THR A 41 1.86 -7.01 11.74
CA THR A 41 1.66 -5.60 11.40
C THR A 41 2.97 -5.04 10.87
N LEU A 42 3.01 -4.76 9.56
CA LEU A 42 4.17 -4.15 8.93
C LEU A 42 3.96 -2.68 8.62
N THR A 43 5.00 -1.88 8.86
CA THR A 43 5.17 -0.54 8.30
C THR A 43 5.32 -0.61 6.77
N ARG A 44 5.20 0.54 6.11
CA ARG A 44 5.36 0.61 4.65
C ARG A 44 6.77 0.23 4.20
N GLY A 45 7.80 0.65 4.96
CA GLY A 45 9.19 0.33 4.68
C GLY A 45 9.46 -1.17 4.79
N GLU A 46 8.97 -1.80 5.85
CA GLU A 46 9.10 -3.25 6.06
C GLU A 46 8.43 -4.06 4.96
N ARG A 47 7.24 -3.65 4.47
CA ARG A 47 6.59 -4.34 3.35
C ARG A 47 7.40 -4.26 2.06
N ILE A 48 7.99 -3.10 1.78
CA ILE A 48 8.82 -2.91 0.58
C ILE A 48 10.08 -3.75 0.68
N GLU A 49 10.74 -3.78 1.84
CA GLU A 49 11.94 -4.59 2.04
C GLU A 49 11.62 -6.09 1.97
N ALA A 50 10.54 -6.55 2.63
CA ALA A 50 10.07 -7.93 2.53
C ALA A 50 9.78 -8.32 1.07
N ALA A 51 9.13 -7.44 0.30
CA ALA A 51 8.84 -7.66 -1.11
C ALA A 51 10.11 -7.76 -1.95
N ARG A 52 11.05 -6.82 -1.78
CA ARG A 52 12.36 -6.82 -2.46
C ARG A 52 13.12 -8.12 -2.19
N GLN A 53 13.11 -8.57 -0.95
CA GLN A 53 13.76 -9.80 -0.52
C GLN A 53 13.14 -11.07 -1.11
N LEU A 54 11.81 -11.15 -1.19
CA LEU A 54 11.13 -12.26 -1.86
C LEU A 54 11.36 -12.23 -3.38
N ASP A 55 11.39 -11.03 -3.97
CA ASP A 55 11.66 -10.81 -5.39
C ASP A 55 13.06 -11.30 -5.80
N ALA A 56 14.07 -10.94 -5.01
CA ALA A 56 15.45 -11.38 -5.18
C ALA A 56 15.61 -12.91 -5.09
N ARG A 57 14.69 -13.58 -4.40
CA ARG A 57 14.61 -15.06 -4.30
C ARG A 57 13.76 -15.69 -5.41
N GLY A 58 13.31 -14.90 -6.39
CA GLY A 58 12.55 -15.38 -7.56
C GLY A 58 11.07 -15.64 -7.30
N ILE A 59 10.51 -15.19 -6.17
CA ILE A 59 9.10 -15.36 -5.86
C ILE A 59 8.26 -14.46 -6.77
N GLN A 60 7.16 -14.98 -7.31
CA GLN A 60 6.30 -14.22 -8.20
C GLN A 60 5.52 -13.12 -7.46
N ALA A 61 5.35 -11.97 -8.10
CA ALA A 61 4.69 -10.79 -7.52
C ALA A 61 3.28 -11.06 -6.95
N ALA A 62 2.53 -12.00 -7.54
CA ALA A 62 1.22 -12.39 -7.01
C ALA A 62 1.33 -13.11 -5.66
N GLU A 63 2.34 -13.98 -5.50
CA GLU A 63 2.61 -14.67 -4.25
C GLU A 63 3.17 -13.73 -3.18
N ILE A 64 4.05 -12.80 -3.59
CA ILE A 64 4.52 -11.72 -2.70
C ILE A 64 3.34 -10.91 -2.19
N GLY A 65 2.41 -10.51 -3.07
CA GLY A 65 1.22 -9.77 -2.69
C GLY A 65 0.35 -10.52 -1.68
N ARG A 66 0.15 -11.83 -1.88
CA ARG A 66 -0.59 -12.68 -0.92
C ARG A 66 0.06 -12.71 0.45
N ARG A 67 1.38 -12.89 0.54
CA ARG A 67 2.12 -12.95 1.81
C ARG A 67 2.11 -11.64 2.57
N LEU A 68 2.19 -10.51 1.86
CA LEU A 68 2.32 -9.18 2.45
C LEU A 68 1.00 -8.41 2.55
N GLY A 69 -0.12 -9.01 2.13
CA GLY A 69 -1.43 -8.36 2.13
C GLY A 69 -1.53 -7.14 1.20
N VAL A 70 -0.84 -7.17 0.05
CA VAL A 70 -0.88 -6.11 -0.98
C VAL A 70 -1.21 -6.67 -2.35
N THR A 71 -1.60 -5.80 -3.30
CA THR A 71 -1.91 -6.26 -4.66
C THR A 71 -0.63 -6.54 -5.46
N ARG A 72 -0.71 -7.43 -6.44
CA ARG A 72 0.38 -7.68 -7.40
C ARG A 72 0.86 -6.39 -8.07
N ASP A 73 -0.06 -5.48 -8.39
CA ASP A 73 0.25 -4.24 -9.11
C ASP A 73 1.01 -3.26 -8.19
N THR A 74 0.75 -3.29 -6.88
CA THR A 74 1.56 -2.58 -5.88
C THR A 74 3.01 -3.09 -5.88
N VAL A 75 3.21 -4.41 -5.87
CA VAL A 75 4.55 -5.02 -5.93
C VAL A 75 5.26 -4.65 -7.24
N ALA A 76 4.56 -4.70 -8.37
CA ALA A 76 5.11 -4.29 -9.67
C ALA A 76 5.53 -2.80 -9.68
N THR A 77 4.74 -1.94 -9.02
CA THR A 77 5.06 -0.52 -8.88
C THR A 77 6.33 -0.32 -8.05
N TRP A 78 6.49 -1.05 -6.94
CA TRP A 78 7.72 -0.99 -6.14
C TRP A 78 8.94 -1.45 -6.92
N ARG A 79 8.83 -2.56 -7.67
CA ARG A 79 9.91 -3.05 -8.54
C ARG A 79 10.32 -1.99 -9.58
N LYS A 80 9.34 -1.33 -10.20
CA LYS A 80 9.57 -0.25 -11.18
C LYS A 80 10.27 0.97 -10.57
N ASN A 81 9.98 1.25 -9.30
CA ASN A 81 10.58 2.36 -8.55
C ASN A 81 11.85 1.94 -7.79
N SER A 82 12.50 0.86 -8.19
CA SER A 82 13.75 0.35 -7.60
C SER A 82 13.66 0.13 -6.08
N TRP A 83 12.49 -0.30 -5.59
CA TRP A 83 12.22 -0.54 -4.16
C TRP A 83 12.39 0.70 -3.29
N THR A 84 12.39 1.89 -3.89
CA THR A 84 12.46 3.14 -3.14
C THR A 84 11.11 3.36 -2.47
N LEU A 85 11.12 3.76 -1.19
CA LEU A 85 9.92 4.26 -0.56
C LEU A 85 9.48 5.51 -1.34
N PRO A 86 8.33 5.49 -2.04
CA PRO A 86 7.80 6.75 -2.54
C PRO A 86 7.57 7.66 -1.34
N PRO A 87 7.84 8.97 -1.47
CA PRO A 87 7.58 9.90 -0.38
C PRO A 87 6.15 9.70 0.11
N ALA A 88 5.92 9.91 1.41
CA ALA A 88 4.57 9.99 1.93
C ALA A 88 3.89 11.15 1.21
N THR A 89 3.17 10.85 0.13
CA THR A 89 2.19 11.76 -0.43
C THR A 89 1.07 11.76 0.58
N ASP A 90 1.14 12.67 1.54
CA ASP A 90 -0.06 13.14 2.20
C ASP A 90 -1.03 13.50 1.07
N PRO A 91 -2.26 12.96 1.07
CA PRO A 91 -3.23 13.37 0.06
C PRO A 91 -3.35 14.89 0.16
N GLU A 92 -3.02 15.60 -0.92
CA GLU A 92 -3.22 17.05 -0.97
C GLU A 92 -4.65 17.34 -0.50
N PRO A 93 -4.85 18.25 0.46
CA PRO A 93 -6.19 18.65 0.86
C PRO A 93 -6.97 19.02 -0.40
N ILE A 94 -8.13 18.39 -0.60
CA ILE A 94 -9.03 18.79 -1.68
C ILE A 94 -9.26 20.29 -1.49
N ASP A 95 -8.80 21.12 -2.43
CA ASP A 95 -9.04 22.56 -2.37
C ASP A 95 -10.51 22.82 -2.74
N ILE A 96 -11.34 22.91 -1.70
CA ILE A 96 -12.76 23.26 -1.78
C ILE A 96 -12.92 24.80 -1.60
N GLY A 97 -11.97 25.59 -2.10
CA GLY A 97 -12.09 27.04 -2.22
C GLY A 97 -12.46 27.75 -0.91
N GLY A 98 -11.81 27.37 0.20
CA GLY A 98 -12.02 28.02 1.51
C GLY A 98 -13.29 27.62 2.28
N ALA A 99 -14.01 26.57 1.88
CA ALA A 99 -15.16 26.09 2.67
C ALA A 99 -14.69 25.32 3.92
N THR A 100 -14.82 25.91 5.11
CA THR A 100 -14.58 25.23 6.39
C THR A 100 -15.69 24.19 6.66
N HIS A 101 -15.30 22.96 6.98
CA HIS A 101 -16.22 21.92 7.46
C HIS A 101 -15.85 21.64 8.92
N GLY A 102 -16.85 21.47 9.79
CA GLY A 102 -16.61 21.13 11.19
C GLY A 102 -15.77 19.85 11.37
N ARG A 103 -15.18 19.73 12.57
CA ARG A 103 -14.14 18.82 13.10
C ARG A 103 -14.06 17.34 12.66
N SER A 104 -14.94 16.81 11.81
CA SER A 104 -15.00 15.38 11.48
C SER A 104 -14.69 15.03 10.01
N GLY A 105 -13.95 15.87 9.28
CA GLY A 105 -13.29 15.57 8.00
C GLY A 105 -13.88 14.45 7.12
N TYR A 106 -14.71 14.84 6.14
CA TYR A 106 -15.18 14.10 4.95
C TYR A 106 -16.45 13.20 4.98
N SER A 107 -17.42 13.68 4.18
CA SER A 107 -18.37 13.02 3.25
C SER A 107 -18.97 11.63 3.55
N LYS A 108 -20.19 11.63 4.09
CA LYS A 108 -21.30 10.77 3.60
C LYS A 108 -22.58 11.60 3.51
N GLY A 109 -22.93 12.05 2.30
CA GLY A 109 -24.27 12.59 2.01
C GLY A 109 -24.51 14.09 2.20
N CYS A 110 -23.47 14.94 2.30
CA CYS A 110 -23.68 16.39 2.32
C CYS A 110 -24.28 16.87 0.97
N ARG A 111 -25.59 17.14 0.97
CA ARG A 111 -26.34 17.67 -0.18
C ARG A 111 -26.42 19.20 -0.19
N CYS A 112 -25.58 19.89 0.59
CA CYS A 112 -25.65 21.35 0.65
C CYS A 112 -25.38 21.95 -0.74
N ARG A 113 -26.04 23.06 -1.02
CA ARG A 113 -26.01 23.73 -2.33
C ARG A 113 -24.57 24.05 -2.75
N THR A 114 -23.71 24.39 -1.80
CA THR A 114 -22.30 24.75 -2.02
C THR A 114 -21.48 23.58 -2.55
N CYS A 115 -21.53 22.39 -1.91
CA CYS A 115 -20.81 21.21 -2.40
C CYS A 115 -21.34 20.72 -3.76
N LYS A 116 -22.67 20.78 -3.96
CA LYS A 116 -23.29 20.42 -5.25
C LYS A 116 -22.87 21.38 -6.38
N ASN A 117 -22.84 22.68 -6.10
CA ASN A 117 -22.42 23.70 -7.06
C ASN A 117 -20.93 23.59 -7.38
N GLY A 118 -20.08 23.34 -6.38
CA GLY A 118 -18.64 23.14 -6.57
C GLY A 118 -18.34 21.94 -7.46
N ALA A 119 -18.94 20.77 -7.17
CA ALA A 119 -18.77 19.57 -8.00
C ALA A 119 -19.29 19.78 -9.44
N SER A 120 -20.42 20.47 -9.60
CA SER A 120 -20.99 20.78 -10.91
C SER A 120 -20.10 21.75 -11.71
N ALA A 121 -19.51 22.74 -11.05
CA ALA A 121 -18.58 23.69 -11.66
C ALA A 121 -17.29 23.00 -12.10
N ALA A 122 -16.72 22.13 -11.28
CA ALA A 122 -15.55 21.33 -11.63
C ALA A 122 -15.82 20.44 -12.86
N GLN A 123 -16.99 19.80 -12.92
CA GLN A 123 -17.37 18.98 -14.07
C GLN A 123 -17.57 19.82 -15.35
N ARG A 124 -18.11 21.04 -15.26
CA ARG A 124 -18.21 21.97 -16.39
C ARG A 124 -16.82 22.42 -16.87
N ALA A 125 -15.92 22.74 -15.95
CA ALA A 125 -14.54 23.11 -16.27
C ALA A 125 -13.79 21.97 -16.98
N PHE A 126 -13.96 20.72 -16.51
CA PHE A 126 -13.40 19.55 -17.19
C PHE A 126 -13.93 19.39 -18.62
N LYS A 127 -15.24 19.52 -18.82
CA LYS A 127 -15.85 19.46 -20.17
C LYS A 127 -15.40 20.61 -21.07
N ALA A 128 -15.27 21.82 -20.54
CA ALA A 128 -14.77 22.98 -21.28
C ALA A 128 -13.31 22.78 -21.71
N LYS A 129 -12.45 22.29 -20.80
CA LYS A 129 -11.06 21.91 -21.13
C LYS A 129 -11.00 20.82 -22.20
N LYS A 130 -11.84 19.78 -22.10
CA LYS A 130 -11.92 18.72 -23.11
C LYS A 130 -12.38 19.24 -24.48
N ARG A 131 -13.28 20.23 -24.51
CA ARG A 131 -13.74 20.88 -25.76
C ARG A 131 -12.72 21.84 -26.33
N ALA A 132 -11.88 22.47 -25.50
CA ALA A 132 -10.80 23.33 -25.96
C ALA A 132 -9.57 22.54 -26.45
N ALA A 133 -9.48 21.26 -26.08
CA ALA A 133 -8.42 20.34 -26.49
C ALA A 133 -8.81 19.42 -27.67
N ALA A 134 -9.98 19.62 -28.27
CA ALA A 134 -10.47 18.93 -29.46
C ALA A 134 -10.69 19.94 -30.58
#